data_AF-A0AAD9I506-F1
#
_entry.id   AF-A0AAD9I506-F1
#
_cell.length_a   1.000
_cell.length_b   1.000
_cell.length_c   1.000
_cell.angle_alpha   90.00
_cell.angle_beta   90.00
_cell.angle_gamma   90.00
#
_symmetry.space_group_name_H-M   'P 1'
#
loop_
_entity.id
_entity.type
_entity.pdbx_description
1 polymer ?
#
loop_
_entity_poly.entity_id
_entity_poly.type
_entity_poly.pdbx_seq_one_letter_code
_entity_poly.pdbx_strand_id
1 'polypeptide(L)'
;MPSIPQGLAARIHDAWDGLVGVKHQMDLDLPAPAPHVAQAQPSQTEILSYPSEKEFLDTLAPDRVRDMCLALYDPGVMNNELLNLKLFSTLDSEGPGHANEPEGGIPRNKKKMFQWSAYLFEDEDKKIPAQYPSHLATGHIPKDQSFTPFGIFSATGILATKKWLVDKSRVVAFADGGYPGAGLTIEDVVAYNKHHRKTGIDISNGGNIGLLDDWYGDRRFADQSLSGTNPTSLTVVLSRWIGEFVQAAKANQEEQWEKALAAADAQALFVQDNSYIRETIGIKDPAAIISTLVPQIIQDIVGLGPDQCHAFIRHHFEHFDWVGNYVPNDLALRGFANTAEGLKSARYRHYPYARNMLAL
;
A
#
# COMPACT_ATOMS: atom_id res chain seq x y z
N MET A 1 -0.16 54.08 33.23
CA MET A 1 0.43 52.75 33.04
C MET A 1 1.29 52.44 34.26
N PRO A 2 1.14 51.28 34.92
CA PRO A 2 1.90 51.00 36.14
C PRO A 2 3.36 50.72 35.79
N SER A 3 4.27 51.39 36.49
CA SER A 3 5.72 51.22 36.36
C SER A 3 6.14 49.84 36.89
N ILE A 4 6.90 49.11 36.08
CA ILE A 4 7.50 47.83 36.47
C ILE A 4 8.46 48.06 37.66
N PRO A 5 8.39 47.27 38.75
CA PRO A 5 9.29 47.43 39.90
C PRO A 5 10.76 47.27 39.48
N GLN A 6 11.59 48.25 39.85
CA GLN A 6 13.04 48.16 39.72
C GLN A 6 13.54 46.94 40.52
N GLY A 7 13.98 45.92 39.80
CA GLY A 7 14.39 44.62 40.34
C GLY A 7 13.91 43.43 39.51
N LEU A 8 12.84 43.58 38.72
CA LEU A 8 12.36 42.49 37.85
C LEU A 8 13.32 42.24 36.68
N ALA A 9 13.91 43.29 36.11
CA ALA A 9 14.89 43.17 35.02
C ALA A 9 16.19 42.45 35.47
N ALA A 10 16.66 42.69 36.70
CA ALA A 10 17.84 42.02 37.24
C ALA A 10 17.58 40.52 37.50
N ARG A 11 16.39 40.18 38.00
CA ARG A 11 16.02 38.78 38.26
C ARG A 11 15.78 37.97 36.98
N ILE A 12 15.40 38.62 35.88
CA ILE A 12 15.29 37.97 34.57
C ILE A 12 16.69 37.72 33.98
N HIS A 13 17.65 38.63 34.18
CA HIS A 13 19.04 38.44 33.74
C HIS A 13 19.72 37.28 34.47
N ASP A 14 19.58 37.21 35.80
CA ASP A 14 20.18 36.13 36.61
C ASP A 14 19.54 34.76 36.32
N ALA A 15 18.24 34.72 36.01
CA ALA A 15 17.55 33.49 35.62
C ALA A 15 17.97 32.99 34.23
N TRP A 16 18.33 33.92 33.32
CA TRP A 16 18.88 33.58 32.01
C TRP A 16 20.29 33.02 32.15
N ASP A 17 21.18 33.69 32.88
CA ASP A 17 22.56 33.24 33.08
C ASP A 17 22.66 31.88 33.80
N GLY A 18 21.72 31.56 34.69
CA GLY A 18 21.61 30.24 35.33
C GLY A 18 21.16 29.10 34.40
N LEU A 19 20.39 29.41 33.35
CA LEU A 19 19.92 28.44 32.35
C LEU A 19 20.94 28.22 31.22
N VAL A 20 21.78 29.21 30.92
CA VAL A 20 22.86 29.11 29.90
C VAL A 20 24.22 28.74 30.53
N GLY A 21 24.27 28.46 31.83
CA GLY A 21 25.47 28.15 32.61
C GLY A 21 26.20 26.85 32.26
N VAL A 22 25.76 26.10 31.24
CA VAL A 22 26.62 25.11 30.59
C VAL A 22 27.47 25.85 29.57
N LYS A 23 28.64 26.36 30.00
CA LYS A 23 29.74 26.65 29.06
C LYS A 23 30.13 25.33 28.40
N HIS A 24 29.46 24.95 27.32
CA HIS A 24 30.14 24.21 26.28
C HIS A 24 31.27 25.13 25.82
N GLN A 25 32.49 24.81 26.26
CA GLN A 25 33.67 25.24 25.54
C GLN A 25 33.42 24.79 24.10
N MET A 26 33.10 25.72 23.22
CA MET A 26 33.14 25.44 21.78
C MET A 26 34.53 24.88 21.53
N ASP A 27 34.56 23.65 21.02
CA ASP A 27 35.79 22.99 20.63
C ASP A 27 36.48 23.92 19.62
N LEU A 28 37.57 24.55 20.03
CA LEU A 28 38.32 25.51 19.22
C LEU A 28 39.01 24.82 18.03
N ASP A 29 38.97 23.49 17.99
CA ASP A 29 39.46 22.63 16.92
C ASP A 29 38.38 22.19 15.92
N LEU A 30 37.23 22.90 15.85
CA LEU A 30 36.33 22.74 14.71
C LEU A 30 37.10 23.10 13.43
N PRO A 31 37.12 22.21 12.41
CA PRO A 31 37.81 22.51 11.17
C PRO A 31 37.24 23.80 10.59
N ALA A 32 38.09 24.81 10.41
CA ALA A 32 37.70 26.04 9.75
C ALA A 32 37.08 25.66 8.39
N PRO A 33 35.84 26.10 8.09
CA PRO A 33 35.24 25.81 6.80
C PRO A 33 36.20 26.26 5.71
N ALA A 34 36.37 25.43 4.68
CA ALA A 34 37.30 25.71 3.59
C ALA A 34 37.06 27.14 3.05
N PRO A 35 38.09 27.90 2.61
CA PRO A 35 37.97 29.33 2.30
C PRO A 35 36.85 29.68 1.31
N HIS A 36 36.48 28.75 0.42
CA HIS A 36 35.38 28.90 -0.53
C HIS A 36 33.98 28.82 0.12
N VAL A 37 33.85 28.15 1.27
CA VAL A 37 32.61 28.07 2.06
C VAL A 37 32.43 29.32 2.93
N ALA A 38 33.53 29.89 3.44
CA ALA A 38 33.49 31.14 4.21
C ALA A 38 33.12 32.36 3.34
N GLN A 39 33.42 32.34 2.04
CA GLN A 39 33.04 33.41 1.10
C GLN A 39 31.58 33.36 0.63
N ALA A 40 30.84 32.30 0.97
CA ALA A 40 29.45 32.11 0.53
C ALA A 40 28.42 32.23 1.68
N GLN A 41 28.84 32.65 2.88
CA GLN A 41 27.90 32.83 3.97
C GLN A 41 27.12 34.14 3.78
N PRO A 42 25.80 34.09 3.58
CA PRO A 42 24.99 35.29 3.48
C PRO A 42 25.14 36.09 4.78
N SER A 43 25.31 37.39 4.65
CA SER A 43 25.35 38.31 5.79
C SER A 43 24.07 38.18 6.62
N GLN A 44 24.12 38.53 7.90
CA GLN A 44 22.94 38.56 8.76
C GLN A 44 21.82 39.44 8.17
N THR A 45 22.19 40.48 7.41
CA THR A 45 21.26 41.35 6.69
C THR A 45 20.65 40.66 5.47
N GLU A 46 21.39 39.83 4.73
CA GLU A 46 20.85 39.00 3.63
C GLU A 46 19.96 37.86 4.14
N ILE A 47 20.27 37.30 5.31
CA ILE A 47 19.43 36.27 5.96
C ILE A 47 18.11 36.85 6.44
N LEU A 48 18.11 38.11 6.91
CA LEU A 48 16.93 38.79 7.44
C LEU A 48 16.21 39.66 6.40
N SER A 49 16.80 39.84 5.21
CA SER A 49 16.12 40.50 4.09
C SER A 49 15.14 39.52 3.46
N TYR A 50 13.86 39.77 3.68
CA TYR A 50 12.82 39.12 2.91
C TYR A 50 12.67 39.84 1.57
N PRO A 51 12.52 39.12 0.44
CA PRO A 51 12.11 39.74 -0.81
C PRO A 51 10.82 40.54 -0.59
N SER A 52 10.60 41.57 -1.39
CA SER A 52 9.34 42.31 -1.34
C SER A 52 8.17 41.34 -1.55
N GLU A 53 6.99 41.65 -1.01
CA GLU A 53 5.79 40.81 -1.19
C GLU A 53 5.55 40.48 -2.67
N LYS A 54 5.82 41.44 -3.56
CA LYS A 54 5.74 41.24 -5.01
C LYS A 54 6.75 40.21 -5.51
N GLU A 55 8.03 40.34 -5.16
CA GLU A 55 9.06 39.36 -5.56
C GLU A 55 8.78 37.98 -4.95
N PHE A 56 8.28 37.92 -3.72
CA PHE A 56 7.88 36.68 -3.07
C PHE A 56 6.70 36.01 -3.80
N LEU A 57 5.66 36.79 -4.14
CA LEU A 57 4.52 36.30 -4.91
C LEU A 57 4.91 35.89 -6.33
N ASP A 58 5.82 36.62 -6.98
CA ASP A 58 6.38 36.28 -8.29
C ASP A 58 7.23 34.98 -8.22
N THR A 59 7.81 34.64 -7.05
CA THR A 59 8.53 33.36 -6.85
C THR A 59 7.63 32.19 -6.45
N LEU A 60 6.45 32.46 -5.87
CA LEU A 60 5.55 31.42 -5.37
C LEU A 60 4.47 31.01 -6.37
N ALA A 61 4.02 31.94 -7.21
CA ALA A 61 2.93 31.70 -8.12
C ALA A 61 3.45 31.03 -9.40
N PRO A 62 2.92 29.86 -9.81
CA PRO A 62 3.19 29.36 -11.15
C PRO A 62 2.68 30.37 -12.18
N ASP A 63 3.31 30.44 -13.35
CA ASP A 63 2.83 31.28 -14.45
C ASP A 63 1.35 30.98 -14.80
N ARG A 64 0.91 29.73 -14.59
CA ARG A 64 -0.49 29.31 -14.71
C ARG A 64 -0.84 28.21 -13.70
N VAL A 65 -1.97 28.37 -13.02
CA VAL A 65 -2.52 27.36 -12.10
C VAL A 65 -2.71 25.99 -12.78
N ARG A 66 -3.07 25.98 -14.07
CA ARG A 66 -3.30 24.74 -14.84
C ARG A 66 -2.04 23.91 -15.08
N ASP A 67 -0.87 24.52 -14.95
CA ASP A 67 0.41 23.86 -15.19
C ASP A 67 0.92 23.19 -13.89
N MET A 68 0.20 23.34 -12.77
CA MET A 68 0.47 22.64 -11.51
C MET A 68 -0.44 21.42 -11.31
N CYS A 69 0.16 20.29 -10.94
CA CYS A 69 -0.61 19.15 -10.44
C CYS A 69 -1.20 19.47 -9.06
N LEU A 70 -2.48 19.15 -8.87
CA LEU A 70 -3.12 19.24 -7.56
C LEU A 70 -2.67 18.06 -6.69
N ALA A 71 -1.62 18.27 -5.90
CA ALA A 71 -1.05 17.22 -5.02
C ALA A 71 -1.91 16.94 -3.77
N LEU A 72 -2.67 17.95 -3.31
CA LEU A 72 -3.54 17.88 -2.14
C LEU A 72 -4.85 18.61 -2.45
N TYR A 73 -5.97 18.07 -1.98
CA TYR A 73 -7.25 18.77 -1.99
C TYR A 73 -7.39 19.57 -0.70
N ASP A 74 -7.83 20.83 -0.80
CA ASP A 74 -8.32 21.56 0.36
C ASP A 74 -9.58 20.83 0.89
N PRO A 75 -9.60 20.37 2.16
CA PRO A 75 -10.72 19.60 2.67
C PRO A 75 -12.05 20.34 2.65
N GLY A 76 -12.05 21.66 2.85
CA GLY A 76 -13.25 22.50 2.83
C GLY A 76 -13.83 22.64 1.43
N VAL A 77 -12.98 22.93 0.45
CA VAL A 77 -13.36 22.99 -0.97
C VAL A 77 -13.89 21.63 -1.44
N MET A 78 -13.18 20.56 -1.10
CA MET A 78 -13.56 19.21 -1.46
C MET A 78 -14.93 18.81 -0.90
N ASN A 79 -15.19 19.11 0.38
CA ASN A 79 -16.49 18.84 1.00
C ASN A 79 -17.61 19.66 0.36
N ASN A 80 -17.37 20.93 0.04
CA ASN A 80 -18.37 21.74 -0.66
C ASN A 80 -18.70 21.19 -2.05
N GLU A 81 -17.70 20.73 -2.81
CA GLU A 81 -17.93 20.11 -4.11
C GLU A 81 -18.71 18.78 -4.01
N LEU A 82 -18.39 17.95 -3.02
CA LEU A 82 -19.16 16.72 -2.76
C LEU A 82 -20.63 17.02 -2.39
N LEU A 83 -20.90 18.11 -1.66
CA LEU A 83 -22.26 18.56 -1.35
C LEU A 83 -22.98 19.04 -2.61
N ASN A 84 -22.32 19.85 -3.43
CA ASN A 84 -22.85 20.36 -4.69
C ASN A 84 -23.22 19.22 -5.66
N LEU A 85 -22.36 18.20 -5.73
CA LEU A 85 -22.58 17.01 -6.54
C LEU A 85 -23.57 16.01 -5.90
N LYS A 86 -24.14 16.32 -4.73
CA LYS A 86 -25.06 15.46 -3.98
C LYS A 86 -24.48 14.07 -3.71
N LEU A 87 -23.16 14.00 -3.47
CA LEU A 87 -22.44 12.77 -3.18
C LEU A 87 -22.36 12.44 -1.68
N PHE A 88 -22.97 13.27 -0.84
CA PHE A 88 -23.23 12.96 0.57
C PHE A 88 -24.54 12.19 0.73
N SER A 89 -24.60 11.37 1.78
CA SER A 89 -25.85 10.78 2.26
C SER A 89 -26.86 11.89 2.59
N THR A 90 -28.03 11.84 1.96
CA THR A 90 -29.17 12.70 2.31
C THR A 90 -29.69 12.27 3.68
N LEU A 91 -29.83 13.22 4.60
CA LEU A 91 -30.50 12.99 5.87
C LEU A 91 -31.99 12.73 5.59
N ASP A 92 -32.53 11.68 6.21
CA ASP A 92 -33.96 11.41 6.21
C ASP A 92 -34.69 12.56 6.92
N SER A 93 -35.67 13.14 6.23
CA SER A 93 -36.52 14.22 6.75
C SER A 93 -37.35 13.80 7.96
N GLU A 94 -37.57 12.50 8.16
CA GLU A 94 -38.33 11.96 9.30
C GLU A 94 -37.47 11.68 10.54
N GLY A 95 -36.14 11.86 10.45
CA GLY A 95 -35.23 11.63 11.59
C GLY A 95 -33.90 12.36 11.49
N PRO A 96 -33.87 13.71 11.50
CA PRO A 96 -32.65 14.49 11.30
C PRO A 96 -31.69 14.50 12.51
N GLY A 97 -31.80 13.54 13.45
CA GLY A 97 -31.12 13.62 14.75
C GLY A 97 -31.00 12.33 15.57
N HIS A 98 -30.53 11.21 15.00
CA HIS A 98 -29.94 10.15 15.82
C HIS A 98 -28.43 10.35 16.07
N ALA A 99 -28.07 11.58 16.46
CA ALA A 99 -26.89 11.85 17.27
C ALA A 99 -27.34 11.91 18.73
N ASN A 100 -27.29 10.77 19.41
CA ASN A 100 -27.28 10.74 20.87
C ASN A 100 -25.80 10.83 21.30
N GLU A 101 -25.34 11.99 21.75
CA GLU A 101 -24.45 12.02 22.93
C GLU A 101 -25.39 11.84 24.14
N PRO A 102 -25.15 10.89 25.06
CA PRO A 102 -24.27 11.23 26.19
C PRO A 102 -23.56 10.03 26.89
N GLU A 103 -22.55 10.39 27.67
CA GLU A 103 -22.14 9.79 28.95
C GLU A 103 -21.73 8.30 29.00
N GLY A 104 -20.42 8.10 29.02
CA GLY A 104 -19.76 7.62 30.24
C GLY A 104 -20.32 6.36 30.88
N GLY A 105 -20.12 5.21 30.24
CA GLY A 105 -20.28 3.92 30.90
C GLY A 105 -19.75 2.80 30.04
N ILE A 106 -18.47 2.42 30.20
CA ILE A 106 -17.91 1.22 29.59
C ILE A 106 -18.79 0.04 30.02
N PRO A 107 -19.55 -0.62 29.12
CA PRO A 107 -20.31 -1.79 29.52
C PRO A 107 -19.28 -2.88 29.86
N ARG A 108 -19.28 -3.38 31.10
CA ARG A 108 -18.35 -4.44 31.54
C ARG A 108 -18.48 -5.77 30.77
N ASN A 109 -19.37 -5.85 29.78
CA ASN A 109 -19.65 -7.09 29.05
C ASN A 109 -19.28 -6.97 27.56
N LYS A 110 -18.00 -7.16 27.26
CA LYS A 110 -17.46 -7.24 25.89
C LYS A 110 -18.20 -8.25 25.01
N LYS A 111 -18.74 -9.34 25.58
CA LYS A 111 -19.49 -10.35 24.82
C LYS A 111 -20.82 -9.85 24.25
N LYS A 112 -21.37 -8.74 24.77
CA LYS A 112 -22.57 -8.11 24.19
C LYS A 112 -22.23 -7.13 23.07
N MET A 113 -21.05 -6.51 23.13
CA MET A 113 -20.58 -5.53 22.16
C MET A 113 -19.89 -6.17 20.95
N PHE A 114 -19.29 -7.34 21.10
CA PHE A 114 -18.64 -8.02 19.98
C PHE A 114 -19.41 -9.28 19.62
N GLN A 115 -20.26 -9.18 18.59
CA GLN A 115 -20.97 -10.32 18.00
C GLN A 115 -20.28 -10.75 16.71
N TRP A 116 -20.33 -12.04 16.41
CA TRP A 116 -19.84 -12.58 15.14
C TRP A 116 -20.88 -12.40 14.04
N SER A 117 -20.44 -12.13 12.81
CA SER A 117 -21.26 -12.27 11.62
C SER A 117 -21.56 -13.74 11.35
N ALA A 118 -22.58 -14.00 10.54
CA ALA A 118 -23.00 -15.35 10.19
C ALA A 118 -21.86 -16.12 9.51
N TYR A 119 -21.79 -17.43 9.77
CA TYR A 119 -20.77 -18.33 9.22
C TYR A 119 -21.43 -19.25 8.19
N LEU A 120 -20.84 -19.34 6.99
CA LEU A 120 -21.29 -20.11 5.83
C LEU A 120 -22.60 -19.65 5.17
N PHE A 121 -23.62 -19.25 5.93
CA PHE A 121 -24.89 -18.76 5.39
C PHE A 121 -25.34 -17.48 6.08
N GLU A 122 -25.71 -16.46 5.30
CA GLU A 122 -26.37 -15.25 5.81
C GLU A 122 -27.82 -15.52 6.22
N ASP A 123 -28.45 -16.49 5.56
CA ASP A 123 -29.79 -16.99 5.84
C ASP A 123 -29.74 -18.51 5.73
N GLU A 124 -29.79 -19.19 6.88
CA GLU A 124 -29.72 -20.66 6.95
C GLU A 124 -30.90 -21.32 6.23
N ASP A 125 -32.09 -20.72 6.31
CA ASP A 125 -33.32 -21.26 5.72
C ASP A 125 -33.30 -21.16 4.19
N LYS A 126 -32.76 -20.05 3.66
CA LYS A 126 -32.63 -19.82 2.21
C LYS A 126 -31.32 -20.33 1.63
N LYS A 127 -30.42 -20.86 2.47
CA LYS A 127 -29.06 -21.29 2.09
C LYS A 127 -28.28 -20.23 1.29
N ILE A 128 -28.47 -18.95 1.63
CA ILE A 128 -27.75 -17.86 0.99
C ILE A 128 -26.33 -17.85 1.56
N PRO A 129 -25.27 -18.13 0.77
CA PRO A 129 -23.92 -18.24 1.30
C PRO A 129 -23.42 -16.90 1.85
N ALA A 130 -22.77 -16.93 3.01
CA ALA A 130 -22.15 -15.74 3.57
C ALA A 130 -21.03 -15.22 2.66
N GLN A 131 -21.06 -13.93 2.32
CA GLN A 131 -20.09 -13.34 1.37
C GLN A 131 -18.66 -13.29 1.90
N TYR A 132 -18.51 -13.13 3.23
CA TYR A 132 -17.23 -13.04 3.91
C TYR A 132 -17.10 -14.11 5.00
N PRO A 133 -15.86 -14.50 5.37
CA PRO A 133 -15.62 -15.26 6.58
C PRO A 133 -16.18 -14.59 7.84
N SER A 134 -16.37 -15.35 8.91
CA SER A 134 -16.90 -14.79 10.15
C SER A 134 -15.98 -13.67 10.66
N HIS A 135 -16.58 -12.50 10.88
CA HIS A 135 -15.93 -11.27 11.31
C HIS A 135 -16.82 -10.55 12.33
N LEU A 136 -16.39 -9.38 12.80
CA LEU A 136 -17.21 -8.58 13.71
C LEU A 136 -18.49 -8.10 13.00
N ALA A 137 -19.65 -8.35 13.60
CA ALA A 137 -20.93 -7.90 13.08
C ALA A 137 -21.01 -6.36 13.13
N THR A 138 -21.25 -5.74 11.97
CA THR A 138 -21.22 -4.28 11.76
C THR A 138 -22.22 -3.51 12.63
N GLY A 139 -23.33 -4.15 13.05
CA GLY A 139 -24.34 -3.55 13.94
C GLY A 139 -23.94 -3.44 15.41
N HIS A 140 -22.79 -3.98 15.82
CA HIS A 140 -22.40 -4.07 17.24
C HIS A 140 -21.11 -3.32 17.60
N ILE A 141 -20.45 -2.68 16.63
CA ILE A 141 -19.21 -1.92 16.87
C ILE A 141 -19.51 -0.72 17.79
N PRO A 142 -18.84 -0.59 18.96
CA PRO A 142 -18.98 0.59 19.82
C PRO A 142 -18.72 1.88 19.03
N LYS A 143 -19.53 2.93 19.25
CA LYS A 143 -19.45 4.18 18.47
C LYS A 143 -18.10 4.89 18.61
N ASP A 144 -17.41 4.72 19.74
CA ASP A 144 -16.05 5.23 20.02
C ASP A 144 -14.94 4.46 19.29
N GLN A 145 -15.26 3.27 18.76
CA GLN A 145 -14.37 2.43 17.94
C GLN A 145 -14.84 2.34 16.48
N SER A 146 -15.96 2.99 16.16
CA SER A 146 -16.50 3.07 14.80
C SER A 146 -15.81 4.21 14.06
N PHE A 147 -15.11 3.87 12.99
CA PHE A 147 -14.58 4.85 12.07
C PHE A 147 -15.56 5.00 10.91
N THR A 148 -15.88 6.25 10.55
CA THR A 148 -16.56 6.48 9.27
C THR A 148 -15.64 6.01 8.14
N PRO A 149 -16.15 5.71 6.94
CA PRO A 149 -15.29 5.43 5.79
C PRO A 149 -14.19 6.49 5.60
N PHE A 150 -14.48 7.76 5.93
CA PHE A 150 -13.55 8.89 5.92
C PHE A 150 -12.54 8.92 7.08
N GLY A 151 -12.78 8.16 8.15
CA GLY A 151 -11.84 7.94 9.25
C GLY A 151 -10.87 6.78 8.99
N ILE A 152 -11.22 5.84 8.08
CA ILE A 152 -10.37 4.69 7.69
C ILE A 152 -9.55 5.03 6.44
N PHE A 153 -10.22 5.57 5.44
CA PHE A 153 -9.59 6.09 4.23
C PHE A 153 -9.66 7.61 4.33
N SER A 154 -8.54 8.31 4.13
CA SER A 154 -8.62 9.76 3.95
C SER A 154 -9.65 10.07 2.84
N ALA A 155 -10.27 11.25 2.87
CA ALA A 155 -11.17 11.68 1.79
C ALA A 155 -10.50 11.51 0.41
N THR A 156 -9.18 11.66 0.35
CA THR A 156 -8.32 11.35 -0.81
C THR A 156 -8.35 9.87 -1.24
N GLY A 157 -8.34 8.91 -0.32
CA GLY A 157 -8.41 7.48 -0.62
C GLY A 157 -9.77 7.05 -1.19
N ILE A 158 -10.88 7.51 -0.60
CA ILE A 158 -12.23 7.25 -1.12
C ILE A 158 -12.43 7.93 -2.47
N LEU A 159 -11.94 9.17 -2.60
CA LEU A 159 -12.07 9.88 -3.87
C LEU A 159 -11.18 9.30 -4.95
N ALA A 160 -9.95 8.87 -4.68
CA ALA A 160 -9.12 8.16 -5.66
C ALA A 160 -9.82 6.88 -6.16
N THR A 161 -10.49 6.16 -5.25
CA THR A 161 -11.21 4.92 -5.55
C THR A 161 -12.50 5.19 -6.36
N LYS A 162 -13.31 6.18 -5.97
CA LYS A 162 -14.52 6.60 -6.72
C LYS A 162 -14.17 7.30 -8.04
N LYS A 163 -13.12 8.11 -8.06
CA LYS A 163 -12.64 8.83 -9.25
C LYS A 163 -12.08 7.86 -10.28
N TRP A 164 -11.35 6.82 -9.88
CA TRP A 164 -10.94 5.74 -10.79
C TRP A 164 -12.14 5.02 -11.43
N LEU A 165 -13.21 4.74 -10.66
CA LEU A 165 -14.47 4.18 -11.16
C LEU A 165 -15.19 5.12 -12.14
N VAL A 166 -15.17 6.42 -11.89
CA VAL A 166 -15.76 7.45 -12.77
C VAL A 166 -14.87 7.74 -13.98
N ASP A 167 -13.55 7.65 -13.86
CA ASP A 167 -12.58 8.00 -14.90
C ASP A 167 -12.60 7.00 -16.09
N LYS A 168 -13.10 5.77 -15.90
CA LYS A 168 -13.42 4.87 -17.03
C LYS A 168 -14.44 5.48 -18.02
N SER A 169 -15.29 6.41 -17.55
CA SER A 169 -16.22 7.17 -18.41
C SER A 169 -15.64 8.50 -18.93
N ARG A 170 -14.47 8.93 -18.43
CA ARG A 170 -13.87 10.24 -18.73
C ARG A 170 -12.56 10.15 -19.53
N VAL A 171 -12.28 9.02 -20.17
CA VAL A 171 -11.15 8.84 -21.11
C VAL A 171 -11.11 9.92 -22.20
N VAL A 172 -12.23 10.59 -22.46
CA VAL A 172 -12.34 11.70 -23.44
C VAL A 172 -12.00 13.09 -22.84
N ALA A 173 -12.02 13.27 -21.51
CA ALA A 173 -11.91 14.60 -20.87
C ALA A 173 -10.49 14.98 -20.38
N PHE A 174 -9.53 14.05 -20.40
CA PHE A 174 -8.13 14.30 -19.98
C PHE A 174 -7.17 14.55 -21.16
N ALA A 175 -7.71 14.98 -22.30
CA ALA A 175 -6.99 15.14 -23.56
C ALA A 175 -5.76 16.08 -23.49
N ASP A 176 -5.71 17.01 -22.52
CA ASP A 176 -4.66 18.04 -22.47
C ASP A 176 -3.52 17.75 -21.49
N GLY A 177 -3.63 16.76 -20.59
CA GLY A 177 -2.65 16.48 -19.53
C GLY A 177 -1.97 15.10 -19.56
N GLY A 178 -2.42 14.20 -20.44
CA GLY A 178 -1.98 12.80 -20.46
C GLY A 178 -2.46 11.99 -19.26
N TYR A 179 -2.51 10.67 -19.39
CA TYR A 179 -2.74 9.74 -18.28
C TYR A 179 -1.89 8.48 -18.47
N PRO A 180 -1.53 7.74 -17.40
CA PRO A 180 -0.52 6.68 -17.48
C PRO A 180 -0.86 5.51 -18.40
N GLY A 181 -2.11 5.36 -18.82
CA GLY A 181 -2.57 4.33 -19.77
C GLY A 181 -2.93 4.88 -21.15
N ALA A 182 -2.62 6.15 -21.46
CA ALA A 182 -2.96 6.78 -22.73
C ALA A 182 -2.03 6.35 -23.88
N GLY A 183 -0.86 5.81 -23.53
CA GLY A 183 0.14 5.36 -24.48
C GLY A 183 -0.40 4.30 -25.43
N LEU A 184 -0.10 4.44 -26.72
CA LEU A 184 -0.41 3.42 -27.72
C LEU A 184 0.60 2.26 -27.66
N THR A 185 1.80 2.55 -27.13
CA THR A 185 2.89 1.60 -26.97
C THR A 185 3.29 1.47 -25.49
N ILE A 186 3.97 0.36 -25.17
CA ILE A 186 4.57 0.17 -23.84
C ILE A 186 5.60 1.28 -23.57
N GLU A 187 6.34 1.73 -24.59
CA GLU A 187 7.33 2.80 -24.45
C GLU A 187 6.69 4.13 -24.04
N ASP A 188 5.52 4.47 -24.59
CA ASP A 188 4.79 5.68 -24.19
C ASP A 188 4.42 5.65 -22.70
N VAL A 189 4.00 4.47 -22.20
CA VAL A 189 3.68 4.26 -20.78
C VAL A 189 4.94 4.34 -19.92
N VAL A 190 6.06 3.77 -20.37
CA VAL A 190 7.35 3.84 -19.68
C VAL A 190 7.85 5.28 -19.61
N ALA A 191 7.80 6.02 -20.72
CA ALA A 191 8.17 7.43 -20.77
C ALA A 191 7.28 8.26 -19.83
N TYR A 192 5.96 8.06 -19.88
CA TYR A 192 5.03 8.72 -18.97
C TYR A 192 5.40 8.44 -17.50
N ASN A 193 5.63 7.17 -17.14
CA ASN A 193 6.00 6.76 -15.78
C ASN A 193 7.31 7.39 -15.29
N LYS A 194 8.31 7.53 -16.17
CA LYS A 194 9.59 8.19 -15.86
C LYS A 194 9.40 9.68 -15.54
N HIS A 195 8.47 10.35 -16.23
CA HIS A 195 8.25 11.80 -16.11
C HIS A 195 7.17 12.20 -15.08
N HIS A 196 6.27 11.29 -14.70
CA HIS A 196 5.11 11.58 -13.83
C HIS A 196 5.17 10.79 -12.52
N ARG A 197 6.29 10.92 -11.81
CA ARG A 197 6.50 10.23 -10.53
C ARG A 197 5.65 10.83 -9.42
N LYS A 198 5.21 9.97 -8.50
CA LYS A 198 4.72 10.45 -7.20
C LYS A 198 5.88 11.09 -6.45
N THR A 199 5.65 12.26 -5.88
CA THR A 199 6.54 12.82 -4.86
C THR A 199 6.47 11.92 -3.63
N GLY A 200 7.55 11.18 -3.35
CA GLY A 200 7.52 10.13 -2.33
C GLY A 200 7.87 10.62 -0.93
N ILE A 201 7.11 10.12 0.04
CA ILE A 201 7.46 10.06 1.48
C ILE A 201 7.83 8.62 1.91
N ASP A 202 7.77 7.67 0.98
CA ASP A 202 8.05 6.25 1.23
C ASP A 202 9.54 5.91 1.08
N ILE A 203 9.93 4.70 1.48
CA ILE A 203 11.31 4.21 1.39
C ILE A 203 11.87 4.16 -0.04
N SER A 204 11.00 4.18 -1.06
CA SER A 204 11.38 4.15 -2.47
C SER A 204 11.31 5.54 -3.12
N ASN A 205 11.05 6.59 -2.33
CA ASN A 205 10.80 7.96 -2.77
C ASN A 205 9.82 8.01 -3.97
N GLY A 206 8.71 7.29 -3.88
CA GLY A 206 7.65 7.25 -4.89
C GLY A 206 8.06 6.54 -6.19
N GLY A 207 9.16 5.80 -6.17
CA GLY A 207 9.62 4.95 -7.27
C GLY A 207 8.80 3.67 -7.41
N ASN A 208 8.82 3.08 -8.59
CA ASN A 208 8.20 1.78 -8.88
C ASN A 208 9.10 0.94 -9.80
N ILE A 209 8.75 -0.34 -9.99
CA ILE A 209 9.58 -1.28 -10.77
C ILE A 209 9.78 -0.85 -12.22
N GLY A 210 8.83 -0.12 -12.80
CA GLY A 210 8.89 0.40 -14.17
C GLY A 210 9.92 1.51 -14.40
N LEU A 211 10.67 1.92 -13.37
CA LEU A 211 11.85 2.78 -13.51
C LEU A 211 13.11 2.03 -13.93
N LEU A 212 13.07 0.69 -13.90
CA LEU A 212 14.17 -0.17 -14.31
C LEU A 212 13.96 -0.52 -15.78
N ASP A 213 14.96 -0.31 -16.64
CA ASP A 213 14.80 -0.51 -18.09
C ASP A 213 14.50 -1.99 -18.45
N ASP A 214 14.94 -2.92 -17.62
CA ASP A 214 14.73 -4.36 -17.72
C ASP A 214 13.63 -4.86 -16.75
N TRP A 215 12.67 -4.02 -16.36
CA TRP A 215 11.58 -4.36 -15.41
C TRP A 215 10.81 -5.64 -15.79
N TYR A 216 10.73 -5.96 -17.08
CA TYR A 216 10.08 -7.14 -17.65
C TYR A 216 10.99 -8.37 -17.77
N GLY A 217 12.28 -8.26 -17.43
CA GLY A 217 13.23 -9.36 -17.56
C GLY A 217 13.01 -10.48 -16.55
N ASP A 218 13.33 -11.72 -16.94
CA ASP A 218 13.13 -12.94 -16.16
C ASP A 218 13.61 -12.84 -14.71
N ARG A 219 14.79 -12.23 -14.52
CA ARG A 219 15.35 -12.03 -13.19
C ARG A 219 14.40 -11.25 -12.28
N ARG A 220 13.87 -10.12 -12.76
CA ARG A 220 13.00 -9.24 -11.96
C ARG A 220 11.62 -9.84 -11.77
N PHE A 221 11.14 -10.56 -12.77
CA PHE A 221 9.94 -11.36 -12.64
C PHE A 221 10.08 -12.41 -11.53
N ALA A 222 11.16 -13.20 -11.54
CA ALA A 222 11.42 -14.22 -10.54
C ALA A 222 11.72 -13.64 -9.14
N ASP A 223 12.48 -12.54 -9.04
CA ASP A 223 12.81 -11.88 -7.77
C ASP A 223 11.54 -11.42 -7.03
N GLN A 224 10.46 -11.09 -7.73
CA GLN A 224 9.18 -10.69 -7.10
C GLN A 224 8.54 -11.83 -6.28
N SER A 225 8.76 -13.09 -6.63
CA SER A 225 8.31 -14.24 -5.82
C SER A 225 9.11 -14.42 -4.51
N LEU A 226 10.26 -13.73 -4.38
CA LEU A 226 11.13 -13.81 -3.20
C LEU A 226 11.11 -12.54 -2.35
N SER A 227 10.97 -11.37 -2.97
CA SER A 227 11.03 -10.07 -2.29
C SER A 227 9.94 -9.08 -2.69
N GLY A 228 8.98 -9.51 -3.51
CA GLY A 228 7.83 -8.69 -3.91
C GLY A 228 6.72 -8.69 -2.86
N THR A 229 5.49 -8.44 -3.32
CA THR A 229 4.31 -8.33 -2.47
C THR A 229 3.76 -9.67 -1.98
N ASN A 230 4.16 -10.78 -2.62
CA ASN A 230 3.78 -12.14 -2.22
C ASN A 230 5.03 -13.05 -2.16
N PRO A 231 5.87 -12.90 -1.12
CA PRO A 231 7.10 -13.67 -0.98
C PRO A 231 6.91 -15.01 -0.24
N THR A 232 5.68 -15.40 0.09
CA THR A 232 5.37 -16.53 1.01
C THR A 232 4.68 -17.72 0.36
N SER A 233 4.49 -17.71 -0.96
CA SER A 233 3.73 -18.77 -1.64
C SER A 233 4.56 -19.62 -2.61
N LEU A 234 5.81 -19.24 -2.87
CA LEU A 234 6.75 -20.06 -3.63
C LEU A 234 7.15 -21.28 -2.79
N THR A 235 7.16 -22.47 -3.41
CA THR A 235 7.53 -23.74 -2.75
C THR A 235 8.56 -24.51 -3.57
N VAL A 236 9.31 -25.41 -2.93
CA VAL A 236 10.12 -26.40 -3.65
C VAL A 236 9.20 -27.29 -4.48
N VAL A 237 9.61 -27.57 -5.72
CA VAL A 237 8.78 -28.33 -6.66
C VAL A 237 8.50 -29.75 -6.14
N LEU A 238 7.23 -30.17 -6.22
CA LEU A 238 6.84 -31.54 -5.94
C LEU A 238 7.13 -32.44 -7.16
N SER A 239 7.42 -33.72 -6.93
CA SER A 239 7.72 -34.68 -8.01
C SER A 239 6.64 -34.77 -9.08
N ARG A 240 5.35 -34.56 -8.70
CA ARG A 240 4.24 -34.51 -9.65
C ARG A 240 4.44 -33.43 -10.72
N TRP A 241 4.90 -32.24 -10.31
CA TRP A 241 5.05 -31.09 -11.19
C TRP A 241 6.22 -31.27 -12.14
N ILE A 242 7.34 -31.85 -11.67
CA ILE A 242 8.44 -32.22 -12.56
C ILE A 242 7.95 -33.18 -13.64
N GLY A 243 7.19 -34.21 -13.25
CA GLY A 243 6.61 -35.18 -14.19
C GLY A 243 5.72 -34.52 -15.25
N GLU A 244 4.82 -33.64 -14.83
CA GLU A 244 3.93 -32.90 -15.74
C GLU A 244 4.69 -31.95 -16.67
N PHE A 245 5.67 -31.20 -16.15
CA PHE A 245 6.49 -30.31 -16.99
C PHE A 245 7.35 -31.09 -17.99
N VAL A 246 7.89 -32.25 -17.62
CA VAL A 246 8.61 -33.12 -18.56
C VAL A 246 7.68 -33.65 -19.65
N GLN A 247 6.45 -34.05 -19.29
CA GLN A 247 5.46 -34.48 -20.29
C GLN A 247 5.05 -33.34 -21.23
N ALA A 248 4.86 -32.13 -20.69
CA ALA A 248 4.57 -30.95 -21.50
C ALA A 248 5.73 -30.58 -22.42
N ALA A 249 6.99 -30.65 -21.95
CA ALA A 249 8.17 -30.43 -22.78
C ALA A 249 8.23 -31.44 -23.94
N LYS A 250 7.96 -32.72 -23.68
CA LYS A 250 7.87 -33.76 -24.72
C LYS A 250 6.78 -33.47 -25.75
N ALA A 251 5.58 -33.12 -25.29
CA ALA A 251 4.45 -32.81 -26.16
C ALA A 251 4.75 -31.61 -27.08
N ASN A 252 5.55 -30.65 -26.62
CA ASN A 252 5.96 -29.47 -27.38
C ASN A 252 7.30 -29.63 -28.10
N GLN A 253 7.93 -30.82 -28.08
CA GLN A 253 9.22 -31.10 -28.72
C GLN A 253 10.39 -30.25 -28.17
N GLU A 254 10.32 -29.88 -26.90
CA GLU A 254 11.30 -29.07 -26.18
C GLU A 254 12.35 -29.94 -25.46
N GLU A 255 13.16 -30.66 -26.25
CA GLU A 255 14.12 -31.68 -25.74
C GLU A 255 15.13 -31.11 -24.73
N GLN A 256 15.53 -29.84 -24.89
CA GLN A 256 16.42 -29.15 -23.98
C GLN A 256 15.86 -29.07 -22.55
N TRP A 257 14.55 -28.80 -22.42
CA TRP A 257 13.87 -28.67 -21.14
C TRP A 257 13.55 -30.02 -20.52
N GLU A 258 13.23 -31.03 -21.34
CA GLU A 258 13.16 -32.42 -20.87
C GLU A 258 14.45 -32.83 -20.17
N LYS A 259 15.60 -32.64 -20.83
CA LYS A 259 16.91 -33.02 -20.30
C LYS A 259 17.27 -32.19 -19.07
N ALA A 260 17.03 -30.88 -19.10
CA ALA A 260 17.36 -29.99 -18.00
C ALA A 260 16.54 -30.35 -16.73
N LEU A 261 15.23 -30.57 -16.88
CA LEU A 261 14.36 -30.94 -15.75
C LEU A 261 14.69 -32.34 -15.20
N ALA A 262 15.06 -33.29 -16.06
CA ALA A 262 15.47 -34.62 -15.63
C ALA A 262 16.82 -34.65 -14.88
N ALA A 263 17.73 -33.73 -15.20
CA ALA A 263 19.05 -33.64 -14.58
C ALA A 263 19.11 -32.69 -13.38
N ALA A 264 18.10 -31.83 -13.20
CA ALA A 264 18.09 -30.82 -12.15
C ALA A 264 17.95 -31.44 -10.75
N ASP A 265 18.60 -30.82 -9.76
CA ASP A 265 18.30 -31.07 -8.36
C ASP A 265 16.89 -30.56 -8.05
N ALA A 266 15.97 -31.46 -7.73
CA ALA A 266 14.60 -31.12 -7.38
C ALA A 266 14.53 -30.11 -6.21
N GLN A 267 15.48 -30.16 -5.28
CA GLN A 267 15.52 -29.18 -4.21
C GLN A 267 15.80 -27.77 -4.72
N ALA A 268 16.53 -27.61 -5.83
CA ALA A 268 16.85 -26.31 -6.43
C ALA A 268 15.76 -25.78 -7.37
N LEU A 269 14.70 -26.55 -7.61
CA LEU A 269 13.57 -26.16 -8.44
C LEU A 269 12.41 -25.71 -7.55
N PHE A 270 11.74 -24.64 -7.99
CA PHE A 270 10.63 -24.04 -7.25
C PHE A 270 9.41 -23.87 -8.15
N VAL A 271 8.23 -23.86 -7.53
CA VAL A 271 6.96 -23.65 -8.22
C VAL A 271 6.09 -22.66 -7.44
N GLN A 272 5.45 -21.77 -8.20
CA GLN A 272 4.38 -20.91 -7.71
C GLN A 272 3.06 -21.50 -8.24
N ASP A 273 2.45 -22.40 -7.45
CA ASP A 273 1.29 -23.17 -7.88
C ASP A 273 -0.02 -22.39 -7.63
N ASN A 274 -0.62 -21.91 -8.72
CA ASN A 274 -1.92 -21.22 -8.71
C ASN A 274 -3.04 -22.09 -9.32
N SER A 275 -2.82 -23.40 -9.51
CA SER A 275 -3.79 -24.30 -10.14
C SER A 275 -5.08 -24.44 -9.32
N TYR A 276 -4.97 -24.37 -7.99
CA TYR A 276 -6.10 -24.43 -7.06
C TYR A 276 -7.15 -23.35 -7.32
N ILE A 277 -6.76 -22.18 -7.88
CA ILE A 277 -7.69 -21.08 -8.15
C ILE A 277 -8.88 -21.56 -8.99
N ARG A 278 -8.64 -22.42 -9.98
CA ARG A 278 -9.70 -22.96 -10.85
C ARG A 278 -10.69 -23.83 -10.09
N GLU A 279 -10.18 -24.71 -9.24
CA GLU A 279 -11.00 -25.57 -8.38
C GLU A 279 -11.85 -24.71 -7.44
N THR A 280 -11.21 -23.73 -6.80
CA THR A 280 -11.85 -22.78 -5.87
C THR A 280 -13.01 -22.02 -6.50
N ILE A 281 -12.86 -21.55 -7.74
CA ILE A 281 -13.89 -20.76 -8.44
C ILE A 281 -14.85 -21.62 -9.29
N GLY A 282 -14.77 -22.95 -9.16
CA GLY A 282 -15.67 -23.90 -9.80
C GLY A 282 -15.48 -24.05 -11.32
N ILE A 283 -14.33 -23.66 -11.86
CA ILE A 283 -14.05 -23.79 -13.29
C ILE A 283 -13.42 -25.15 -13.57
N LYS A 284 -14.20 -26.02 -14.22
CA LYS A 284 -13.79 -27.37 -14.60
C LYS A 284 -13.06 -27.44 -15.95
N ASP A 285 -13.35 -26.51 -16.86
CA ASP A 285 -12.75 -26.44 -18.20
C ASP A 285 -12.01 -25.11 -18.41
N PRO A 286 -10.68 -25.11 -18.61
CA PRO A 286 -9.90 -23.90 -18.85
C PRO A 286 -10.27 -23.14 -20.13
N ALA A 287 -10.89 -23.80 -21.13
CA ALA A 287 -11.29 -23.14 -22.37
C ALA A 287 -12.51 -22.21 -22.19
N ALA A 288 -13.28 -22.36 -21.12
CA ALA A 288 -14.54 -21.63 -20.89
C ALA A 288 -14.35 -20.18 -20.36
N ILE A 289 -13.12 -19.73 -20.08
CA ILE A 289 -12.84 -18.48 -19.35
C ILE A 289 -12.83 -17.23 -20.25
N ILE A 290 -12.86 -17.35 -21.58
CA ILE A 290 -12.55 -16.24 -22.49
C ILE A 290 -13.62 -15.11 -22.55
N SER A 291 -14.79 -15.23 -21.91
CA SER A 291 -15.94 -14.39 -22.26
C SER A 291 -16.53 -13.44 -21.20
N THR A 292 -15.91 -13.16 -20.04
CA THR A 292 -16.64 -12.45 -18.96
C THR A 292 -15.84 -11.33 -18.28
N LEU A 293 -16.43 -10.13 -18.20
CA LEU A 293 -15.86 -8.93 -17.59
C LEU A 293 -16.96 -8.04 -16.94
N VAL A 294 -16.69 -7.53 -15.71
CA VAL A 294 -17.29 -6.36 -14.96
C VAL A 294 -18.47 -6.63 -13.97
N PRO A 295 -18.68 -5.92 -12.80
CA PRO A 295 -17.85 -5.08 -11.87
C PRO A 295 -17.88 -5.47 -10.34
N GLN A 296 -17.22 -4.87 -9.30
CA GLN A 296 -16.71 -3.49 -9.00
C GLN A 296 -15.36 -3.40 -8.17
N ILE A 297 -14.33 -2.67 -8.65
CA ILE A 297 -12.92 -2.51 -8.17
C ILE A 297 -12.00 -3.73 -8.25
N ILE A 298 -11.87 -4.58 -7.23
CA ILE A 298 -11.04 -5.80 -7.36
C ILE A 298 -11.66 -6.67 -8.44
N GLN A 299 -12.97 -6.87 -8.35
CA GLN A 299 -13.84 -7.52 -9.32
C GLN A 299 -13.83 -6.87 -10.72
N ASP A 300 -13.46 -5.58 -10.83
CA ASP A 300 -13.32 -4.87 -12.12
C ASP A 300 -11.94 -5.06 -12.77
N ILE A 301 -10.94 -5.43 -11.99
CA ILE A 301 -9.54 -5.56 -12.40
C ILE A 301 -9.18 -7.03 -12.58
N VAL A 302 -9.72 -7.89 -11.73
CA VAL A 302 -9.51 -9.34 -11.80
C VAL A 302 -10.49 -9.94 -12.80
N GLY A 303 -10.02 -10.88 -13.61
CA GLY A 303 -10.86 -11.62 -14.56
C GLY A 303 -11.79 -12.65 -13.90
N LEU A 304 -12.35 -12.35 -12.72
CA LEU A 304 -13.24 -13.22 -11.95
C LEU A 304 -14.57 -12.52 -11.66
N GLY A 305 -15.68 -13.27 -11.74
CA GLY A 305 -16.99 -12.77 -11.32
C GLY A 305 -17.08 -12.54 -9.80
N PRO A 306 -18.08 -11.78 -9.31
CA PRO A 306 -18.24 -11.49 -7.89
C PRO A 306 -18.34 -12.75 -7.01
N ASP A 307 -19.14 -13.72 -7.41
CA ASP A 307 -19.30 -14.98 -6.67
C ASP A 307 -17.99 -15.79 -6.63
N GLN A 308 -17.21 -15.73 -7.71
CA GLN A 308 -15.89 -16.37 -7.78
C GLN A 308 -14.89 -15.69 -6.86
N CYS A 309 -14.93 -14.36 -6.74
CA CYS A 309 -14.11 -13.62 -5.77
C CYS A 309 -14.45 -14.01 -4.33
N HIS A 310 -15.74 -14.10 -3.99
CA HIS A 310 -16.15 -14.55 -2.64
C HIS A 310 -15.78 -16.01 -2.38
N ALA A 311 -15.93 -16.89 -3.38
CA ALA A 311 -15.48 -18.27 -3.28
C ALA A 311 -13.97 -18.36 -3.05
N PHE A 312 -13.18 -17.53 -3.73
CA PHE A 312 -11.74 -17.42 -3.54
C PHE A 312 -11.35 -16.98 -2.13
N ILE A 313 -11.97 -15.91 -1.62
CA ILE A 313 -11.75 -15.43 -0.25
C ILE A 313 -12.12 -16.50 0.78
N ARG A 314 -13.28 -17.15 0.60
CA ARG A 314 -13.76 -18.21 1.50
C ARG A 314 -12.79 -19.39 1.52
N HIS A 315 -12.37 -19.87 0.36
CA HIS A 315 -11.44 -20.98 0.26
C HIS A 315 -10.13 -20.68 0.99
N HIS A 316 -9.55 -19.50 0.80
CA HIS A 316 -8.35 -19.09 1.52
C HIS A 316 -8.52 -19.00 3.03
N PHE A 317 -9.67 -18.54 3.50
CA PHE A 317 -9.96 -18.53 4.93
C PHE A 317 -10.10 -19.96 5.50
N GLU A 318 -10.84 -20.83 4.82
CA GLU A 318 -11.09 -22.21 5.26
C GLU A 318 -9.84 -23.09 5.24
N HIS A 319 -8.89 -22.79 4.35
CA HIS A 319 -7.64 -23.54 4.20
C HIS A 319 -6.44 -22.82 4.86
N PHE A 320 -6.68 -21.75 5.61
CA PHE A 320 -5.61 -21.05 6.32
C PHE A 320 -5.10 -21.88 7.52
N ASP A 321 -3.89 -22.41 7.41
CA ASP A 321 -3.24 -23.13 8.50
C ASP A 321 -2.48 -22.16 9.42
N TRP A 322 -3.10 -21.77 10.54
CA TRP A 322 -2.50 -20.85 11.51
C TRP A 322 -1.12 -21.29 12.01
N VAL A 323 -0.96 -22.58 12.33
CA VAL A 323 0.29 -23.09 12.90
C VAL A 323 1.32 -23.33 11.81
N GLY A 324 0.88 -23.83 10.65
CA GLY A 324 1.71 -23.97 9.46
C GLY A 324 2.28 -22.64 8.98
N ASN A 325 1.54 -21.53 9.14
CA ASN A 325 1.98 -20.18 8.76
C ASN A 325 2.91 -19.50 9.78
N TYR A 326 3.27 -20.13 10.90
CA TYR A 326 4.35 -19.61 11.74
C TYR A 326 5.65 -19.63 10.95
N VAL A 327 6.43 -18.55 10.97
CA VAL A 327 7.58 -18.34 10.06
C VAL A 327 8.50 -19.57 9.94
N PRO A 328 8.94 -20.24 11.03
CA PRO A 328 9.78 -21.44 10.90
C PRO A 328 9.05 -22.65 10.31
N ASN A 329 7.75 -22.78 10.55
CA ASN A 329 6.94 -23.87 10.02
C ASN A 329 6.65 -23.63 8.53
N ASP A 330 6.29 -22.41 8.15
CA ASP A 330 6.01 -22.01 6.77
C ASP A 330 7.23 -22.25 5.88
N LEU A 331 8.41 -21.78 6.31
CA LEU A 331 9.65 -22.01 5.58
C LEU A 331 9.92 -23.50 5.38
N ALA A 332 9.75 -24.32 6.42
CA ALA A 332 9.95 -25.76 6.34
C ALA A 332 8.92 -26.45 5.42
N LEU A 333 7.64 -26.10 5.54
CA LEU A 333 6.54 -26.64 4.73
C LEU A 333 6.75 -26.34 3.25
N ARG A 334 7.28 -25.16 2.92
CA ARG A 334 7.60 -24.75 1.55
C ARG A 334 8.94 -25.28 1.05
N GLY A 335 9.70 -26.01 1.88
CA GLY A 335 10.96 -26.65 1.51
C GLY A 335 12.20 -25.76 1.61
N PHE A 336 12.12 -24.64 2.33
CA PHE A 336 13.24 -23.75 2.61
C PHE A 336 13.90 -24.11 3.94
N ALA A 337 15.15 -23.67 4.11
CA ALA A 337 15.77 -23.69 5.42
C ALA A 337 14.97 -22.80 6.40
N ASN A 338 14.70 -23.32 7.60
CA ASN A 338 13.91 -22.65 8.62
C ASN A 338 14.73 -22.24 9.86
N THR A 339 16.06 -22.21 9.73
CA THR A 339 17.00 -21.74 10.75
C THR A 339 17.85 -20.60 10.21
N ALA A 340 18.30 -19.71 11.09
CA ALA A 340 19.16 -18.59 10.71
C ALA A 340 20.44 -19.08 10.04
N GLU A 341 21.03 -20.17 10.55
CA GLU A 341 22.21 -20.81 10.00
C GLU A 341 21.96 -21.36 8.58
N GLY A 342 20.83 -22.05 8.38
CA GLY A 342 20.50 -22.61 7.07
C GLY A 342 20.26 -21.52 6.01
N LEU A 343 19.67 -20.38 6.41
CA LEU A 343 19.42 -19.24 5.53
C LEU A 343 20.67 -18.38 5.23
N LYS A 344 21.81 -18.61 5.89
CA LYS A 344 23.10 -17.96 5.55
C LYS A 344 23.72 -18.49 4.26
N SER A 345 23.24 -19.63 3.74
CA SER A 345 23.72 -20.20 2.48
C SER A 345 23.58 -19.20 1.32
N ALA A 346 24.58 -19.18 0.42
CA ALA A 346 24.59 -18.34 -0.77
C ALA A 346 23.36 -18.56 -1.67
N ARG A 347 22.75 -19.74 -1.60
CA ARG A 347 21.50 -20.09 -2.29
C ARG A 347 20.34 -19.15 -1.93
N TYR A 348 20.26 -18.65 -0.70
CA TYR A 348 19.16 -17.81 -0.22
C TYR A 348 19.50 -16.31 -0.24
N ARG A 349 20.59 -15.90 -0.92
CA ARG A 349 21.04 -14.50 -0.96
C ARG A 349 19.99 -13.53 -1.53
N HIS A 350 19.11 -14.02 -2.42
CA HIS A 350 18.03 -13.25 -3.04
C HIS A 350 16.68 -13.41 -2.34
N TYR A 351 16.63 -14.04 -1.16
CA TYR A 351 15.41 -14.21 -0.39
C TYR A 351 15.45 -13.41 0.93
N PRO A 352 15.47 -12.06 0.86
CA PRO A 352 15.59 -11.23 2.05
C PRO A 352 14.40 -11.37 2.99
N TYR A 353 13.19 -11.64 2.46
CA TYR A 353 12.00 -11.87 3.28
C TYR A 353 12.21 -12.99 4.29
N ALA A 354 12.61 -14.19 3.83
CA ALA A 354 12.84 -15.34 4.70
C ALA A 354 13.91 -15.05 5.78
N ARG A 355 15.01 -14.41 5.38
CA ARG A 355 16.11 -14.06 6.30
C ARG A 355 15.69 -13.06 7.38
N ASN A 356 14.91 -12.05 6.99
CA ASN A 356 14.49 -11.00 7.90
C ASN A 356 13.38 -11.49 8.83
N MET A 357 12.36 -12.17 8.29
CA MET A 357 11.23 -12.65 9.08
C MET A 357 11.61 -13.69 10.12
N LEU A 358 12.66 -14.50 9.87
CA LEU A 358 13.15 -15.46 10.86
C LEU A 358 13.99 -14.79 11.97
N ALA A 359 14.52 -13.58 11.71
CA ALA A 359 15.32 -12.83 12.67
C ALA A 359 14.50 -11.83 13.51
N LEU A 360 13.29 -11.49 13.06
CA LEU A 360 12.28 -10.74 13.81
C LEU A 360 11.63 -11.62 14.88
#